data_AF-A0A3B0SRX6-F1
#
_entry.id   AF-A0A3B0SRX6-F1
#
_cell.length_a   1.000
_cell.length_b   1.000
_cell.length_c   1.000
_cell.angle_alpha   90.00
_cell.angle_beta   90.00
_cell.angle_gamma   90.00
#
_symmetry.space_group_name_H-M   'P 1'
#
loop_
_entity.id
_entity.type
_entity.pdbx_description
1 polymer ?
#
loop_
_entity_poly.entity_id
_entity_poly.type
_entity_poly.pdbx_seq_one_letter_code
_entity_poly.pdbx_strand_id
1 'polypeptide(L)'
;SDRLSIVSFVVKHEGQYLHHNFIVSLLNDLFGIQSRGGCSCAGPYGHALLGIDAEHSEEIADEVILGCEGIKPGWIRVNLNYFISETVFDFIVEAVNLIATFGWKLLPWYRFDVETAGWEHVDGRGQTPFSLFDIDYSGGFLAYDAAPERASDYELASYIDEARSLFESIDPSTGPIADPLQATASFEDLRWFLLPDEVRSGE
;
A
#
# COMPACT_ATOMS: atom_id res chain seq x y z
N SER A 1 2.37 27.91 -11.16
CA SER A 1 1.67 26.76 -11.73
C SER A 1 0.72 26.27 -10.67
N ASP A 2 -0.58 26.26 -10.95
CA ASP A 2 -1.58 25.71 -10.04
C ASP A 2 -1.41 24.18 -10.03
N ARG A 3 -1.00 23.62 -8.90
CA ARG A 3 -0.78 22.18 -8.77
C ARG A 3 -2.12 21.52 -8.45
N LEU A 4 -2.39 20.38 -9.09
CA LEU A 4 -3.51 19.52 -8.69
C LEU A 4 -3.28 19.05 -7.23
N SER A 5 -4.37 18.83 -6.48
CA SER A 5 -4.34 18.30 -5.12
C SER A 5 -4.05 16.79 -5.08
N ILE A 6 -3.16 16.34 -5.95
CA ILE A 6 -2.75 14.95 -6.12
C ILE A 6 -1.24 14.91 -5.91
N VAL A 7 -0.80 14.00 -5.03
CA VAL A 7 0.62 13.78 -4.75
C VAL A 7 0.94 12.34 -5.09
N SER A 8 2.02 12.16 -5.86
CA SER A 8 2.59 10.85 -6.18
C SER A 8 3.97 10.75 -5.55
N PHE A 9 4.26 9.61 -4.91
CA PHE A 9 5.54 9.40 -4.22
C PHE A 9 5.93 7.92 -4.19
N VAL A 10 7.21 7.69 -3.90
CA VAL A 10 7.80 6.38 -3.62
C VAL A 10 8.45 6.44 -2.25
N VAL A 11 8.49 5.32 -1.55
CA VAL A 11 9.09 5.22 -0.21
C VAL A 11 10.32 4.34 -0.29
N LYS A 12 11.39 4.76 0.40
CA LYS A 12 12.63 4.00 0.53
C LYS A 12 12.97 3.75 1.99
N HIS A 13 13.58 2.61 2.23
CA HIS A 13 14.24 2.28 3.48
C HIS A 13 15.65 1.79 3.15
N GLU A 14 16.67 2.37 3.79
CA GLU A 14 18.09 2.00 3.62
C GLU A 14 18.57 1.90 2.16
N GLY A 15 18.01 2.75 1.30
CA GLY A 15 18.36 2.82 -0.12
C GLY A 15 17.53 1.92 -1.03
N GLN A 16 16.82 0.93 -0.50
CA GLN A 16 15.90 0.07 -1.24
C GLN A 16 14.47 0.60 -1.17
N TYR A 17 13.64 0.25 -2.16
CA TYR A 17 12.24 0.69 -2.18
C TYR A 17 11.34 -0.21 -1.34
N LEU A 18 10.27 0.38 -0.82
CA LEU A 18 9.11 -0.37 -0.36
C LEU A 18 8.11 -0.48 -1.52
N HIS A 19 7.54 -1.66 -1.72
CA HIS A 19 6.60 -1.89 -2.81
C HIS A 19 5.39 -0.95 -2.69
N HIS A 20 4.93 -0.35 -3.79
CA HIS A 20 3.86 0.65 -3.72
C HIS A 20 2.55 0.06 -3.16
N ASN A 21 2.22 -1.19 -3.49
CA ASN A 21 1.01 -1.83 -2.95
C ASN A 21 1.16 -2.16 -1.46
N PHE A 22 2.37 -2.36 -0.94
CA PHE A 22 2.58 -2.51 0.50
C PHE A 22 2.19 -1.23 1.24
N ILE A 23 2.68 -0.08 0.76
CA ILE A 23 2.34 1.23 1.32
C ILE A 23 0.84 1.52 1.21
N VAL A 24 0.21 1.15 0.10
CA VAL A 24 -1.26 1.26 -0.08
C VAL A 24 -1.99 0.40 0.94
N SER A 25 -1.56 -0.85 1.17
CA SER A 25 -2.15 -1.72 2.19
C SER A 25 -1.98 -1.13 3.59
N LEU A 26 -0.82 -0.58 3.95
CA LEU A 26 -0.62 0.07 5.25
C LEU A 26 -1.54 1.29 5.46
N LEU A 27 -1.68 2.14 4.44
CA LEU A 27 -2.59 3.29 4.50
C LEU A 27 -4.05 2.86 4.71
N ASN A 28 -4.45 1.74 4.09
CA ASN A 28 -5.76 1.15 4.29
C ASN A 28 -5.92 0.54 5.69
N ASP A 29 -5.00 -0.33 6.08
CA ASP A 29 -5.16 -1.19 7.26
C ASP A 29 -5.03 -0.41 8.58
N LEU A 30 -4.14 0.58 8.63
CA LEU A 30 -3.91 1.38 9.85
C LEU A 30 -4.83 2.60 9.94
N PHE A 31 -5.19 3.20 8.80
CA PHE A 31 -5.82 4.52 8.77
C PHE A 31 -7.13 4.59 7.98
N GLY A 32 -7.53 3.50 7.31
CA GLY A 32 -8.71 3.48 6.43
C GLY A 32 -8.57 4.34 5.17
N ILE A 33 -7.34 4.77 4.81
CA ILE A 33 -7.08 5.67 3.69
C ILE A 33 -6.94 4.85 2.40
N GLN A 34 -7.97 4.90 1.55
CA GLN A 34 -7.94 4.30 0.22
C GLN A 34 -7.05 5.12 -0.73
N SER A 35 -5.90 4.57 -1.08
CA SER A 35 -4.99 5.14 -2.08
C SER A 35 -4.85 4.23 -3.29
N ARG A 36 -4.10 4.66 -4.31
CA ARG A 36 -3.82 3.83 -5.49
C ARG A 36 -2.32 3.67 -5.69
N GLY A 37 -1.88 2.45 -5.92
CA GLY A 37 -0.52 2.09 -6.34
C GLY A 37 -0.45 1.74 -7.82
N GLY A 38 0.77 1.72 -8.35
CA GLY A 38 1.09 1.22 -9.69
C GLY A 38 1.38 2.31 -10.72
N CYS A 39 1.79 1.88 -11.92
CA CYS A 39 2.03 2.76 -13.06
C CYS A 39 0.70 3.25 -13.64
N SER A 40 0.31 4.49 -13.32
CA SER A 40 -0.98 5.06 -13.76
C SER A 40 -1.05 5.28 -15.27
N CYS A 41 -1.37 4.24 -16.08
CA CYS A 41 -1.51 4.26 -17.56
C CYS A 41 -0.40 5.02 -18.33
N ALA A 42 0.73 5.26 -17.69
CA ALA A 42 1.78 6.16 -18.14
C ALA A 42 3.13 5.44 -18.11
N GLY A 43 3.17 4.23 -18.68
CA GLY A 43 4.37 3.38 -18.73
C GLY A 43 5.63 4.13 -19.15
N PRO A 44 5.63 4.88 -20.28
CA PRO A 44 6.81 5.64 -20.71
C PRO A 44 7.28 6.69 -19.71
N TYR A 45 6.34 7.33 -18.99
CA TYR A 45 6.69 8.29 -17.93
C TYR A 45 7.26 7.57 -16.70
N GLY A 46 6.68 6.42 -16.34
CA GLY A 46 7.20 5.58 -15.27
C GLY A 46 8.62 5.09 -15.54
N HIS A 47 8.92 4.66 -16.78
CA HIS A 47 10.26 4.21 -17.16
C HIS A 47 11.27 5.35 -17.07
N ALA A 48 10.94 6.53 -17.60
CA ALA A 48 11.81 7.69 -17.51
C ALA A 48 12.04 8.15 -16.07
N LEU A 49 11.01 8.09 -15.21
CA LEU A 49 11.10 8.50 -13.81
C LEU A 49 11.93 7.53 -12.97
N LEU A 50 11.84 6.24 -13.27
CA LEU A 50 12.48 5.17 -12.51
C LEU A 50 13.81 4.70 -13.13
N GLY A 51 14.23 5.30 -14.24
CA GLY A 51 15.49 4.99 -14.91
C GLY A 51 15.51 3.62 -15.60
N ILE A 52 14.34 3.13 -16.04
CA ILE A 52 14.18 1.84 -16.71
C ILE A 52 14.43 2.07 -18.20
N ASP A 53 15.44 1.39 -18.75
CA ASP A 53 15.74 1.43 -20.18
C ASP A 53 14.88 0.43 -20.97
N ALA A 54 15.08 0.36 -22.28
CA ALA A 54 14.27 -0.49 -23.15
C ALA A 54 14.49 -1.99 -22.90
N GLU A 55 15.73 -2.38 -22.58
CA GLU A 55 16.10 -3.78 -22.33
C GLU A 55 15.45 -4.25 -21.02
N HIS A 56 15.65 -3.50 -19.93
CA HIS A 56 15.02 -3.78 -18.65
C HIS A 56 13.48 -3.73 -18.73
N SER A 57 12.92 -2.84 -19.56
CA SER A 57 11.48 -2.79 -19.80
C SER A 57 10.96 -4.05 -20.49
N GLU A 58 11.72 -4.66 -21.40
CA GLU A 58 11.33 -5.90 -22.07
C GLU A 58 11.39 -7.08 -21.09
N GLU A 59 12.44 -7.15 -20.26
CA GLU A 59 12.57 -8.17 -19.20
C GLU A 59 11.39 -8.13 -18.21
N ILE A 60 11.01 -6.92 -17.76
CA ILE A 60 9.80 -6.72 -16.92
C ILE A 60 8.55 -7.20 -17.67
N ALA A 61 8.40 -6.87 -18.96
CA ALA A 61 7.22 -7.21 -19.73
C ALA A 61 7.07 -8.73 -19.91
N ASP A 62 8.18 -9.43 -20.18
CA ASP A 62 8.20 -10.89 -20.31
C ASP A 62 7.77 -11.56 -19.01
N GLU A 63 8.24 -11.07 -17.87
CA GLU A 63 7.89 -11.66 -16.57
C GLU A 63 6.44 -11.38 -16.15
N VAL A 64 5.93 -10.22 -16.54
CA VAL A 64 4.50 -9.90 -16.42
C VAL A 64 3.63 -10.83 -17.29
N ILE A 65 4.07 -11.16 -18.51
CA ILE A 65 3.36 -12.10 -19.39
C ILE A 65 3.30 -13.50 -18.77
N LEU A 66 4.31 -13.88 -17.97
CA LEU A 66 4.34 -15.11 -17.19
C LEU A 66 3.46 -15.07 -15.94
N GLY A 67 2.73 -13.96 -15.71
CA GLY A 67 1.78 -13.81 -14.62
C GLY A 67 2.36 -13.16 -13.36
N CYS A 68 3.63 -12.71 -13.39
CA CYS A 68 4.27 -12.09 -12.23
C CYS A 68 4.01 -10.57 -12.20
N GLU A 69 2.78 -10.16 -11.90
CA GLU A 69 2.40 -8.74 -11.81
C GLU A 69 3.19 -7.97 -10.74
N GLY A 70 3.69 -8.69 -9.73
CA GLY A 70 4.46 -8.17 -8.61
C GLY A 70 5.71 -7.38 -8.96
N ILE A 71 6.28 -7.60 -10.15
CA ILE A 71 7.50 -6.92 -10.57
C ILE A 71 7.24 -5.53 -11.16
N LYS A 72 5.98 -5.21 -11.47
CA LYS A 72 5.63 -3.96 -12.13
C LYS A 72 6.03 -2.77 -11.25
N PRO A 73 6.84 -1.85 -11.78
CA PRO A 73 7.20 -0.64 -11.04
C PRO A 73 6.00 0.31 -10.92
N GLY A 74 6.03 1.17 -9.89
CA GLY A 74 4.95 2.12 -9.68
C GLY A 74 5.21 3.10 -8.54
N TRP A 75 4.22 3.94 -8.28
CA TRP A 75 4.22 4.90 -7.19
C TRP A 75 2.88 4.86 -6.45
N ILE A 76 2.89 5.39 -5.25
CA ILE A 76 1.67 5.63 -4.48
C ILE A 76 1.11 6.98 -4.90
N ARG A 77 -0.22 7.06 -5.04
CA ARG A 77 -0.93 8.30 -5.34
C ARG A 77 -2.02 8.57 -4.31
N VAL A 78 -1.92 9.73 -3.65
CA VAL A 78 -2.93 10.25 -2.71
C VAL A 78 -3.60 11.48 -3.32
N ASN A 79 -4.92 11.58 -3.17
CA ASN A 79 -5.71 12.71 -3.65
C ASN A 79 -6.41 13.37 -2.46
N LEU A 80 -6.25 14.69 -2.35
CA LEU A 80 -6.88 15.52 -1.34
C LEU A 80 -8.05 16.24 -2.00
N ASN A 81 -9.27 15.80 -1.68
CA ASN A 81 -10.47 16.35 -2.28
C ASN A 81 -10.84 17.70 -1.65
N TYR A 82 -11.44 18.60 -2.42
CA TYR A 82 -11.79 19.96 -1.96
C TYR A 82 -12.84 20.02 -0.84
N PHE A 83 -13.52 18.91 -0.56
CA PHE A 83 -14.61 18.82 0.42
C PHE A 83 -14.20 18.18 1.75
N ILE A 84 -12.93 17.81 1.93
CA ILE A 84 -12.43 17.31 3.22
C ILE A 84 -12.22 18.48 4.18
N SER A 85 -12.41 18.24 5.48
CA SER A 85 -12.06 19.21 6.51
C SER A 85 -10.54 19.37 6.63
N GLU A 86 -10.09 20.46 7.24
CA GLU A 86 -8.67 20.66 7.56
C GLU A 86 -8.16 19.55 8.48
N THR A 87 -8.98 19.09 9.43
CA THR A 87 -8.68 17.94 10.31
C THR A 87 -8.40 16.66 9.51
N VAL A 88 -9.24 16.34 8.53
CA VAL A 88 -9.04 15.15 7.68
C VAL A 88 -7.81 15.31 6.79
N PHE A 89 -7.55 16.53 6.28
CA PHE A 89 -6.33 16.82 5.53
C PHE A 89 -5.08 16.55 6.38
N ASP A 90 -5.01 17.10 7.60
CA ASP A 90 -3.87 16.92 8.51
C ASP A 90 -3.69 15.46 8.90
N PHE A 91 -4.79 14.74 9.14
CA PHE A 91 -4.78 13.30 9.40
C PHE A 91 -4.14 12.51 8.25
N ILE A 92 -4.53 12.79 7.00
CA ILE A 92 -3.96 12.10 5.82
C ILE A 92 -2.46 12.41 5.68
N VAL A 93 -2.06 13.68 5.88
CA VAL A 93 -0.65 14.09 5.81
C VAL A 93 0.18 13.36 6.87
N GLU A 94 -0.31 13.30 8.11
CA GLU A 94 0.41 12.65 9.21
C GLU A 94 0.44 11.12 9.04
N ALA A 95 -0.64 10.50 8.57
CA ALA A 95 -0.65 9.08 8.22
C ALA A 95 0.40 8.74 7.16
N VAL A 96 0.48 9.53 6.08
CA VAL A 96 1.50 9.35 5.03
C VAL A 96 2.91 9.53 5.61
N ASN A 97 3.11 10.52 6.49
CA ASN A 97 4.41 10.76 7.13
C ASN A 97 4.84 9.58 8.03
N LEU A 98 3.93 9.05 8.84
CA LEU A 98 4.19 7.88 9.69
C LEU A 98 4.53 6.65 8.87
N ILE A 99 3.74 6.34 7.84
CA ILE A 99 4.01 5.18 6.96
C ILE A 99 5.32 5.36 6.20
N ALA A 100 5.59 6.54 5.66
CA ALA A 100 6.83 6.81 4.93
C ALA A 100 8.08 6.69 5.83
N THR A 101 7.95 7.01 7.11
CA THR A 101 9.07 7.00 8.07
C THR A 101 9.26 5.63 8.73
N PHE A 102 8.18 4.99 9.15
CA PHE A 102 8.20 3.80 10.01
C PHE A 102 7.49 2.57 9.43
N GLY A 103 6.80 2.70 8.29
CA GLY A 103 6.02 1.61 7.71
C GLY A 103 6.83 0.37 7.36
N TRP A 104 8.13 0.52 7.05
CA TRP A 104 9.05 -0.62 6.85
C TRP A 104 9.07 -1.59 8.02
N LYS A 105 8.84 -1.11 9.25
CA LYS A 105 8.83 -1.95 10.45
C LYS A 105 7.74 -3.02 10.41
N LEU A 106 6.64 -2.76 9.71
CA LEU A 106 5.51 -3.69 9.60
C LEU A 106 5.68 -4.73 8.50
N LEU A 107 6.71 -4.61 7.65
CA LEU A 107 6.92 -5.52 6.51
C LEU A 107 6.88 -7.01 6.91
N PRO A 108 7.46 -7.45 8.05
CA PRO A 108 7.39 -8.84 8.51
C PRO A 108 5.98 -9.37 8.81
N TRP A 109 4.98 -8.50 8.99
CA TRP A 109 3.59 -8.88 9.23
C TRP A 109 2.74 -8.93 7.96
N TYR A 110 3.34 -8.78 6.79
CA TYR A 110 2.64 -8.87 5.52
C TYR A 110 3.20 -9.97 4.63
N ARG A 111 2.31 -10.59 3.86
CA ARG A 111 2.63 -11.55 2.81
C ARG A 111 2.49 -10.88 1.46
N PHE A 112 3.49 -11.10 0.60
CA PHE A 112 3.46 -10.65 -0.77
C PHE A 112 3.01 -11.78 -1.70
N ASP A 113 2.13 -11.44 -2.63
CA ASP A 113 1.68 -12.32 -3.70
C ASP A 113 2.31 -11.86 -5.03
N VAL A 114 3.17 -12.71 -5.60
CA VAL A 114 3.88 -12.45 -6.87
C VAL A 114 2.92 -12.32 -8.04
N GLU A 115 1.84 -13.10 -8.05
CA GLU A 115 0.90 -13.16 -9.17
C GLU A 115 0.02 -11.91 -9.23
N THR A 116 -0.40 -11.40 -8.06
CA THR A 116 -1.35 -10.28 -7.98
C THR A 116 -0.70 -8.94 -7.62
N ALA A 117 0.58 -8.95 -7.25
CA ALA A 117 1.27 -7.82 -6.59
C ALA A 117 0.62 -7.41 -5.26
N GLY A 118 -0.21 -8.28 -4.68
CA GLY A 118 -0.99 -8.03 -3.47
C GLY A 118 -0.12 -8.09 -2.22
N TRP A 119 -0.47 -7.25 -1.24
CA TRP A 119 0.09 -7.32 0.11
C TRP A 119 -1.03 -7.47 1.11
N GLU A 120 -0.98 -8.55 1.88
CA GLU A 120 -2.01 -8.88 2.88
C GLU A 120 -1.36 -9.12 4.24
N HIS A 121 -1.95 -8.57 5.29
CA HIS A 121 -1.51 -8.82 6.65
C HIS A 121 -1.58 -10.33 6.97
N VAL A 122 -0.67 -10.86 7.78
CA VAL A 122 -0.62 -12.30 8.11
C VAL A 122 -1.90 -12.83 8.77
N ASP A 123 -2.64 -11.96 9.45
CA ASP A 123 -3.93 -12.28 10.10
C ASP A 123 -5.13 -12.14 9.14
N GLY A 124 -4.88 -11.78 7.88
CA GLY A 124 -5.89 -11.50 6.86
C GLY A 124 -6.50 -10.11 6.94
N ARG A 125 -7.56 -9.87 6.15
CA ARG A 125 -8.22 -8.57 5.96
C ARG A 125 -9.15 -8.11 7.10
N GLY A 126 -9.14 -8.79 8.25
CA GLY A 126 -10.01 -8.47 9.38
C GLY A 126 -11.51 -8.70 9.08
N GLN A 127 -12.35 -7.74 9.45
CA GLN A 127 -13.81 -7.84 9.27
C GLN A 127 -14.22 -7.61 7.81
N THR A 128 -15.22 -8.37 7.33
CA THR A 128 -15.77 -8.21 5.99
C THR A 128 -16.36 -6.80 5.82
N PRO A 129 -15.92 -6.02 4.82
CA PRO A 129 -16.48 -4.70 4.57
C PRO A 129 -17.92 -4.79 4.07
N PHE A 130 -18.66 -3.70 4.20
CA PHE A 130 -19.99 -3.53 3.61
C PHE A 130 -19.95 -3.86 2.11
N SER A 131 -20.79 -4.79 1.69
CA SER A 131 -20.81 -5.38 0.36
C SER A 131 -21.96 -4.84 -0.48
N LEU A 132 -21.84 -4.90 -1.80
CA LEU A 132 -22.96 -4.63 -2.70
C LEU A 132 -24.12 -5.63 -2.51
N PHE A 133 -23.85 -6.81 -1.94
CA PHE A 133 -24.89 -7.77 -1.58
C PHE A 133 -25.69 -7.38 -0.33
N ASP A 134 -25.22 -6.42 0.46
CA ASP A 134 -25.93 -5.87 1.63
C ASP A 134 -26.90 -4.75 1.25
N ILE A 135 -26.94 -4.41 -0.04
CA ILE A 135 -27.79 -3.36 -0.61
C ILE A 135 -29.02 -4.00 -1.26
N ASP A 136 -30.21 -3.56 -0.86
CA ASP A 136 -31.49 -3.93 -1.46
C ASP A 136 -32.08 -2.76 -2.26
N TYR A 137 -32.61 -3.08 -3.44
CA TYR A 137 -33.36 -2.18 -4.31
C TYR A 137 -34.77 -2.69 -4.64
N SER A 138 -35.24 -3.76 -4.00
CA SER A 138 -36.55 -4.38 -4.25
C SER A 138 -37.72 -3.40 -4.11
N GLY A 139 -37.58 -2.40 -3.23
CA GLY A 139 -38.55 -1.32 -3.03
C GLY A 139 -38.47 -0.16 -4.03
N GLY A 140 -37.54 -0.19 -4.98
CA GLY A 140 -37.29 0.92 -5.92
C GLY A 140 -36.48 2.09 -5.35
N PHE A 141 -35.93 1.94 -4.14
CA PHE A 141 -35.03 2.88 -3.48
C PHE A 141 -33.86 2.11 -2.87
N LEU A 142 -32.73 2.79 -2.62
CA LEU A 142 -31.57 2.22 -1.94
C LEU A 142 -31.93 1.93 -0.48
N ALA A 143 -31.94 0.66 -0.10
CA ALA A 143 -32.10 0.20 1.27
C ALA A 143 -30.91 -0.68 1.68
N TYR A 144 -30.55 -0.65 2.96
CA TYR A 144 -29.56 -1.55 3.55
C TYR A 144 -29.82 -1.61 5.06
N ASP A 145 -29.67 -2.80 5.65
CA ASP A 145 -29.90 -3.01 7.08
C ASP A 145 -28.65 -2.67 7.92
N ALA A 146 -27.46 -2.80 7.33
CA ALA A 146 -26.20 -2.51 8.00
C ALA A 146 -25.85 -1.02 7.90
N ALA A 147 -25.87 -0.31 9.03
CA ALA A 147 -25.31 1.05 9.07
C ALA A 147 -23.78 0.96 8.97
N PRO A 148 -23.14 1.48 7.91
CA PRO A 148 -21.69 1.48 7.83
C PRO A 148 -21.14 2.32 8.98
N GLU A 149 -20.20 1.75 9.74
CA GLU A 149 -19.51 2.46 10.81
C GLU A 149 -18.78 3.67 10.22
N ARG A 150 -18.94 4.83 10.86
CA ARG A 150 -18.28 6.07 10.47
C ARG A 150 -17.59 6.64 11.69
N ALA A 151 -16.28 6.78 11.60
CA ALA A 151 -15.52 7.59 12.54
C ALA A 151 -15.84 9.07 12.32
N SER A 152 -15.92 9.81 13.41
CA SER A 152 -15.98 11.27 13.43
C SER A 152 -14.59 11.88 13.35
N ASP A 153 -14.49 13.13 12.89
CA ASP A 153 -13.21 13.87 12.83
C ASP A 153 -12.50 13.96 14.20
N TYR A 154 -13.24 13.85 15.31
CA TYR A 154 -12.68 13.89 16.67
C TYR A 154 -11.87 12.63 17.03
N GLU A 155 -12.11 11.50 16.37
CA GLU A 155 -11.42 10.24 16.62
C GLU A 155 -10.10 10.13 15.86
N LEU A 156 -9.93 10.92 14.79
CA LEU A 156 -8.75 10.83 13.92
C LEU A 156 -7.43 11.08 14.67
N ALA A 157 -7.44 11.94 15.68
CA ALA A 157 -6.26 12.20 16.51
C ALA A 157 -5.82 10.96 17.31
N SER A 158 -6.78 10.17 17.85
CA SER A 158 -6.41 8.97 18.60
C SER A 158 -5.82 7.90 17.70
N TYR A 159 -6.29 7.76 16.46
CA TYR A 159 -5.71 6.83 15.49
C TYR A 159 -4.24 7.13 15.18
N ILE A 160 -3.87 8.42 15.13
CA ILE A 160 -2.46 8.84 14.99
C ILE A 160 -1.64 8.43 16.22
N ASP A 161 -2.16 8.65 17.42
CA ASP A 161 -1.47 8.31 18.67
C ASP A 161 -1.31 6.78 18.84
N GLU A 162 -2.32 6.02 18.45
CA GLU A 162 -2.28 4.55 18.40
C GLU A 162 -1.23 4.06 17.41
N ALA A 163 -1.19 4.61 16.20
CA ALA A 163 -0.19 4.25 15.19
C ALA A 163 1.24 4.60 15.66
N ARG A 164 1.44 5.74 16.31
CA ARG A 164 2.75 6.11 16.91
C ARG A 164 3.17 5.09 17.97
N SER A 165 2.27 4.75 18.89
CA SER A 165 2.52 3.76 19.94
C SER A 165 2.87 2.39 19.35
N LEU A 166 2.17 1.98 18.29
CA LEU A 166 2.48 0.77 17.54
C LEU A 166 3.91 0.85 16.98
N PHE A 167 4.26 1.89 16.22
CA PHE A 167 5.59 2.03 15.61
C PHE A 167 6.73 2.17 16.62
N GLU A 168 6.48 2.68 17.82
CA GLU A 168 7.45 2.75 18.91
C GLU A 168 7.71 1.37 19.53
N SER A 169 6.65 0.58 19.71
CA SER A 169 6.71 -0.73 20.37
C SER A 169 7.10 -1.89 19.46
N ILE A 170 6.83 -1.78 18.15
CA ILE A 170 6.98 -2.89 17.22
C ILE A 170 8.45 -3.17 16.90
N ASP A 171 8.84 -4.43 17.04
CA ASP A 171 10.17 -4.93 16.75
C ASP A 171 10.12 -5.84 15.52
N PRO A 172 10.62 -5.39 14.35
CA PRO A 172 10.57 -6.15 13.10
C PRO A 172 11.20 -7.55 13.18
N SER A 173 12.16 -7.75 14.09
CA SER A 173 12.81 -9.07 14.28
C SER A 173 11.86 -10.14 14.82
N THR A 174 10.77 -9.71 15.47
CA THR A 174 9.75 -10.56 16.09
C THR A 174 8.60 -10.92 15.16
N GLY A 175 8.63 -10.42 13.92
CA GLY A 175 7.60 -10.71 12.92
C GLY A 175 7.44 -12.21 12.63
N PRO A 176 6.26 -12.64 12.19
CA PRO A 176 6.02 -14.02 11.78
C PRO A 176 7.04 -14.51 10.74
N ILE A 177 7.37 -15.80 10.81
CA ILE A 177 8.18 -16.44 9.77
C ILE A 177 7.29 -16.68 8.55
N ALA A 178 7.61 -16.02 7.43
CA ALA A 178 6.96 -16.28 6.16
C ALA A 178 7.54 -17.55 5.52
N ASP A 179 6.71 -18.23 4.72
CA ASP A 179 7.23 -19.24 3.81
C ASP A 179 8.07 -18.54 2.72
N PRO A 180 9.16 -19.16 2.23
CA PRO A 180 9.94 -18.58 1.15
C PRO A 180 9.06 -18.27 -0.06
N LEU A 181 9.20 -17.04 -0.57
CA LEU A 181 8.51 -16.59 -1.77
C LEU A 181 8.81 -17.58 -2.91
N GLN A 182 7.77 -18.13 -3.51
CA GLN A 182 7.90 -19.00 -4.68
C GLN A 182 8.08 -18.13 -5.91
N ALA A 183 9.28 -17.56 -6.05
CA ALA A 183 9.66 -16.70 -7.18
C ALA A 183 10.63 -17.42 -8.12
N THR A 184 10.58 -17.06 -9.40
CA THR A 184 11.57 -17.44 -10.41
C THR A 184 12.89 -16.70 -10.16
N ALA A 185 14.01 -17.21 -10.68
CA ALA A 185 15.29 -16.50 -10.60
C ALA A 185 15.22 -15.15 -11.34
N SER A 186 14.52 -15.11 -12.48
CA SER A 186 14.27 -13.88 -13.25
C SER A 186 13.48 -12.84 -12.47
N PHE A 187 12.49 -13.24 -11.66
CA PHE A 187 11.81 -12.32 -10.76
C PHE A 187 12.75 -11.70 -9.73
N GLU A 188 13.60 -12.51 -9.10
CA GLU A 188 14.56 -12.01 -8.11
C GLU A 188 15.61 -11.08 -8.72
N ASP A 189 16.07 -11.35 -9.95
CA ASP A 189 17.01 -10.49 -10.68
C ASP A 189 16.41 -9.10 -10.99
N LEU A 190 15.10 -9.04 -11.23
CA LEU A 190 14.37 -7.80 -11.52
C LEU A 190 13.83 -7.10 -10.26
N ARG A 191 13.91 -7.74 -9.08
CA ARG A 191 13.23 -7.26 -7.87
C ARG A 191 13.86 -5.94 -7.40
N TRP A 192 13.02 -4.91 -7.33
CA TRP A 192 13.44 -3.55 -6.99
C TRP A 192 13.03 -3.11 -5.57
N PHE A 193 12.40 -3.99 -4.79
CA PHE A 193 11.80 -3.67 -3.48
C PHE A 193 12.12 -4.71 -2.41
N LEU A 194 12.04 -4.31 -1.14
CA LEU A 194 12.27 -5.17 0.03
C LEU A 194 11.16 -6.21 0.27
N LEU A 195 11.56 -7.41 0.69
CA LEU A 195 10.72 -8.49 1.18
C LEU A 195 10.77 -8.61 2.71
N PRO A 196 9.74 -9.23 3.33
CA PRO A 196 9.65 -9.40 4.79
C PRO A 196 10.91 -9.93 5.48
N ASP A 197 11.56 -10.94 4.92
CA ASP A 197 12.71 -11.62 5.54
C ASP A 197 13.98 -10.75 5.56
N GLU A 198 14.11 -9.80 4.63
CA GLU A 198 15.26 -8.89 4.52
C GLU A 198 15.26 -7.87 5.67
N VAL A 199 14.08 -7.45 6.11
CA VAL A 199 13.95 -6.51 7.26
C VAL A 199 14.10 -7.24 8.60
N ARG A 200 13.70 -8.51 8.66
CA ARG A 200 13.78 -9.30 9.90
C ARG A 200 15.21 -9.70 10.26
N SER A 201 16.06 -9.90 9.26
CA SER A 201 17.39 -10.50 9.43
C SER A 201 18.44 -9.53 10.00
N GLY A 202 18.14 -8.24 10.09
CA GLY A 202 18.98 -7.24 10.74
C GLY A 202 20.44 -7.29 10.30
N GLU A 203 20.72 -6.86 9.06
CA GLU A 203 22.06 -6.39 8.69
C GLU A 203 22.18 -4.88 8.88
#